data_AF-A0A0C2CES1-F1
#
_entry.id   AF-A0A0C2CES1-F1
#
_cell.length_a   1.000
_cell.length_b   1.000
_cell.length_c   1.000
_cell.angle_alpha   90.00
_cell.angle_beta   90.00
_cell.angle_gamma   90.00
#
_symmetry.space_group_name_H-M   'P 1'
#
loop_
_entity.id
_entity.type
_entity.pdbx_description
1 polymer ?
#
loop_
_entity_poly.entity_id
_entity_poly.type
_entity_poly.pdbx_seq_one_letter_code
_entity_poly.pdbx_strand_id
1 'polypeptide(L)'
;MLMKRKEVKSYGTGKLIEGVYQAGGTALVVEDVVTSGESIRETTEALRKEGLKVTDAVAVLDRQQGGTKELSKASINFHSVLTMEKILDGMIAKNQITEERKKKSSSI
;
A
#
# COMPACT_ATOMS: atom_id res chain seq x y z
N MET A 1 -9.75 -14.53 -0.36
CA MET A 1 -8.58 -13.72 0.03
C MET A 1 -7.38 -14.23 -0.74
N LEU A 2 -6.57 -13.33 -1.28
CA LEU A 2 -5.34 -13.67 -2.01
C LEU A 2 -4.13 -13.22 -1.20
N MET A 3 -3.04 -13.97 -1.27
CA MET A 3 -1.80 -13.63 -0.56
C MET A 3 -0.61 -13.70 -1.52
N LYS A 4 0.15 -12.61 -1.60
CA LYS A 4 1.42 -12.57 -2.33
C LYS A 4 2.52 -13.18 -1.44
N ARG A 5 3.24 -14.18 -1.96
CA ARG A 5 4.44 -14.70 -1.30
C ARG A 5 5.64 -13.79 -1.58
N LYS A 6 6.57 -13.73 -0.62
CA LYS A 6 7.84 -12.99 -0.79
C LYS A 6 8.77 -13.65 -1.82
N GLU A 7 8.75 -14.97 -1.91
CA GLU A 7 9.61 -15.74 -2.81
C GLU A 7 8.86 -16.94 -3.42
N VAL A 8 9.26 -17.32 -4.63
CA VAL A 8 8.77 -18.54 -5.28
C VAL A 8 9.54 -19.73 -4.71
N LYS A 9 8.84 -20.65 -4.02
CA LYS A 9 9.48 -21.89 -3.55
C LYS A 9 9.84 -22.79 -4.73
N SER A 10 11.00 -23.44 -4.65
CA SER A 10 11.50 -24.41 -5.64
C SER A 10 10.69 -25.70 -5.72
N TYR A 11 9.81 -25.97 -4.75
CA TYR A 11 8.91 -27.12 -4.70
C TYR A 11 7.45 -26.68 -4.50
N GLY A 12 6.53 -27.22 -5.29
CA GLY A 12 5.09 -26.90 -5.29
C GLY A 12 4.60 -26.30 -6.62
N THR A 13 3.51 -25.53 -6.59
CA THR A 13 2.90 -24.92 -7.80
C THR A 13 3.71 -23.77 -8.39
N GLY A 14 4.77 -23.30 -7.71
CA GLY A 14 5.62 -22.20 -8.17
C GLY A 14 4.91 -20.85 -8.28
N LYS A 15 3.70 -20.70 -7.73
CA LYS A 15 2.90 -19.48 -7.85
C LYS A 15 3.28 -18.42 -6.82
N LEU A 16 3.38 -17.18 -7.27
CA LEU A 16 3.62 -16.01 -6.42
C LEU A 16 2.36 -15.57 -5.66
N ILE A 17 1.17 -15.90 -6.18
CA ILE A 17 -0.14 -15.59 -5.60
C ILE A 17 -0.83 -16.88 -5.13
N GLU A 18 -1.21 -16.91 -3.86
CA GLU A 18 -2.00 -17.98 -3.27
C GLU A 18 -3.47 -17.59 -3.09
N GLY A 19 -4.35 -18.58 -3.12
CA GLY A 19 -5.80 -18.43 -2.96
C GLY A 19 -6.57 -18.83 -4.22
N VAL A 20 -7.88 -18.70 -4.15
CA VAL A 20 -8.79 -19.02 -5.26
C VAL A 20 -9.16 -17.74 -5.98
N TYR A 21 -8.92 -17.70 -7.29
CA TYR A 21 -9.23 -16.58 -8.17
C TYR A 21 -9.51 -17.07 -9.60
N GLN A 22 -10.10 -16.19 -10.40
CA GLN A 22 -10.35 -16.41 -11.82
C GLN A 22 -9.79 -15.23 -12.61
N ALA A 23 -9.21 -15.51 -13.77
CA ALA A 23 -8.75 -14.49 -14.69
C ALA A 23 -9.89 -13.54 -15.06
N GLY A 24 -9.60 -12.24 -15.16
CA GLY A 24 -10.59 -11.19 -15.36
C GLY A 24 -11.28 -10.71 -14.08
N GLY A 25 -11.12 -11.42 -12.96
CA GLY A 25 -11.60 -10.99 -11.65
C GLY A 25 -10.91 -9.72 -11.15
N THR A 26 -11.59 -8.97 -10.29
CA THR A 26 -11.06 -7.73 -9.69
C THR A 26 -10.49 -8.02 -8.30
N ALA A 27 -9.30 -7.49 -8.02
CA ALA A 27 -8.65 -7.57 -6.72
C ALA A 27 -8.36 -6.16 -6.17
N LEU A 28 -8.61 -5.97 -4.87
CA LEU A 28 -8.24 -4.79 -4.10
C LEU A 28 -6.99 -5.10 -3.30
N VAL A 29 -5.98 -4.24 -3.39
CA VAL A 29 -4.77 -4.33 -2.54
C VAL A 29 -5.04 -3.62 -1.22
N VAL A 30 -4.72 -4.28 -0.10
CA VAL A 30 -4.90 -3.74 1.25
C VAL A 30 -3.54 -3.75 1.96
N GLU A 31 -3.13 -2.60 2.48
CA GLU A 31 -1.90 -2.41 3.26
C GLU A 31 -2.19 -1.76 4.62
N ASP A 32 -1.25 -1.87 5.55
CA ASP A 32 -1.31 -1.15 6.82
C ASP A 32 -0.78 0.28 6.67
N VAL A 33 0.45 0.44 6.21
CA VAL A 33 1.17 1.70 6.13
C VAL A 33 1.86 1.83 4.78
N VAL A 34 1.67 2.96 4.11
CA VAL A 34 2.27 3.25 2.81
C VAL A 34 3.28 4.39 2.93
N THR A 35 4.47 4.16 2.38
CA THR A 35 5.53 5.16 2.23
C THR A 35 5.70 5.54 0.76
N SER A 36 6.50 4.79 0.01
CA SER A 36 6.78 5.01 -1.42
C SER A 36 5.75 4.35 -2.35
N GLY A 37 4.94 3.42 -1.85
CA GLY A 37 3.98 2.65 -2.66
C GLY A 37 4.56 1.44 -3.38
N GLU A 38 5.86 1.16 -3.24
CA GLU A 38 6.54 0.09 -4.01
C GLU A 38 5.95 -1.31 -3.76
N SER A 39 5.64 -1.65 -2.50
CA SER A 39 5.01 -2.94 -2.14
C SER A 39 3.69 -3.16 -2.89
N ILE A 40 2.86 -2.12 -2.96
CA ILE A 40 1.57 -2.16 -3.67
C ILE A 40 1.79 -2.29 -5.17
N ARG A 41 2.77 -1.58 -5.73
CA ARG A 41 3.13 -1.65 -7.16
C ARG A 41 3.53 -3.08 -7.55
N GLU A 42 4.48 -3.67 -6.84
CA GLU A 42 4.92 -5.05 -7.08
C GLU A 42 3.78 -6.06 -6.93
N THR A 43 2.94 -5.87 -5.91
CA THR A 43 1.77 -6.75 -5.66
C THR A 43 0.75 -6.64 -6.79
N THR A 44 0.51 -5.43 -7.26
CA THR A 44 -0.37 -5.16 -8.40
C THR A 44 0.15 -5.80 -9.68
N GLU A 45 1.46 -5.73 -9.94
CA GLU A 45 2.09 -6.37 -11.09
C GLU A 45 1.97 -7.90 -11.02
N ALA A 46 2.19 -8.49 -9.84
CA ALA A 46 2.01 -9.92 -9.63
C ALA A 46 0.56 -10.36 -9.89
N LEU A 47 -0.43 -9.64 -9.36
CA LEU A 47 -1.85 -9.94 -9.57
C LEU A 47 -2.26 -9.77 -11.04
N ARG A 48 -1.81 -8.71 -11.70
CA ARG A 48 -2.08 -8.46 -13.13
C ARG A 48 -1.49 -9.54 -14.04
N LYS A 49 -0.30 -10.08 -13.70
CA LYS A 49 0.30 -11.23 -14.41
C LYS A 49 -0.55 -12.50 -14.32
N GLU A 50 -1.30 -12.68 -13.25
CA GLU A 50 -2.28 -13.78 -13.08
C GLU A 50 -3.64 -13.48 -13.75
N GLY A 51 -3.74 -12.37 -14.51
CA GLY A 51 -4.94 -11.98 -15.24
C GLY A 51 -5.97 -11.22 -14.41
N LEU A 52 -5.62 -10.78 -13.19
CA LEU A 52 -6.53 -10.01 -12.34
C LEU A 52 -6.51 -8.51 -12.69
N LYS A 53 -7.67 -7.87 -12.56
CA LYS A 53 -7.81 -6.42 -12.65
C LYS A 53 -7.53 -5.82 -11.27
N VAL A 54 -6.61 -4.87 -11.21
CA VAL A 54 -6.31 -4.11 -10.00
C VAL A 54 -6.32 -2.64 -10.38
N THR A 55 -7.28 -1.90 -9.83
CA THR A 55 -7.50 -0.47 -10.10
C THR A 55 -7.33 0.39 -8.86
N ASP A 56 -7.45 -0.22 -7.68
CA ASP A 56 -7.50 0.50 -6.41
C ASP A 56 -6.62 -0.20 -5.38
N ALA A 57 -6.06 0.60 -4.48
CA ALA A 57 -5.38 0.14 -3.27
C ALA A 57 -5.84 0.98 -2.07
N VAL A 58 -5.98 0.33 -0.91
CA VAL A 58 -6.35 0.99 0.34
C VAL A 58 -5.31 0.75 1.42
N ALA A 59 -5.02 1.77 2.21
CA ALA A 59 -4.19 1.64 3.40
C ALA A 59 -4.81 2.31 4.63
N VAL A 60 -4.41 1.86 5.81
CA VAL A 60 -4.79 2.55 7.06
C VAL A 60 -4.07 3.89 7.16
N LEU A 61 -2.77 3.94 6.87
CA LEU A 61 -1.94 5.14 7.00
C LEU A 61 -1.14 5.42 5.72
N ASP A 62 -1.33 6.60 5.15
CA ASP A 62 -0.40 7.19 4.18
C ASP A 62 0.64 8.07 4.89
N ARG A 63 1.92 7.74 4.77
CA ARG A 63 3.03 8.54 5.29
C ARG A 63 3.35 9.78 4.45
N GLN A 64 2.68 9.97 3.31
CA GLN A 64 2.85 11.09 2.39
C GLN A 64 4.29 11.20 1.83
N GLN A 65 4.99 10.08 1.66
CA GLN A 65 6.38 10.01 1.16
C GLN A 65 6.45 9.61 -0.33
N GLY A 66 5.47 10.03 -1.13
CA GLY A 66 5.44 9.82 -2.58
C GLY A 66 4.58 8.65 -3.08
N GLY A 67 4.00 7.85 -2.17
CA GLY A 67 3.15 6.70 -2.50
C GLY A 67 2.05 6.99 -3.52
N THR A 68 1.24 8.04 -3.30
CA THR A 68 0.15 8.42 -4.22
C THR A 68 0.64 8.68 -5.64
N LYS A 69 1.77 9.38 -5.79
CA LYS A 69 2.35 9.69 -7.11
C LYS A 69 2.85 8.43 -7.80
N GLU A 70 3.52 7.54 -7.06
CA GLU A 70 4.06 6.31 -7.60
C GLU A 70 2.93 5.37 -8.06
N LEU A 71 1.90 5.20 -7.25
CA LEU A 71 0.75 4.36 -7.56
C LEU A 71 -0.08 4.87 -8.74
N SER A 72 -0.18 6.19 -8.89
CA SER A 72 -0.82 6.79 -10.07
C SER A 72 -0.11 6.41 -11.38
N LYS A 73 1.22 6.33 -11.41
CA LYS A 73 1.97 5.86 -12.60
C LYS A 73 1.63 4.41 -12.96
N ALA A 74 1.29 3.60 -11.97
CA ALA A 74 0.85 2.21 -12.15
C ALA A 74 -0.67 2.09 -12.48
N SER A 75 -1.37 3.21 -12.71
CA SER A 75 -2.83 3.26 -12.88
C SER A 75 -3.58 2.65 -11.69
N ILE A 76 -3.17 3.02 -10.48
CA ILE A 76 -3.80 2.62 -9.22
C ILE A 76 -4.30 3.88 -8.51
N ASN A 77 -5.59 3.89 -8.18
CA ASN A 77 -6.18 4.87 -7.29
C ASN A 77 -5.86 4.47 -5.84
N PHE A 78 -5.11 5.32 -5.15
CA PHE A 78 -4.71 5.05 -3.77
C PHE A 78 -5.62 5.79 -2.78
N HIS A 79 -6.14 5.03 -1.82
CA HIS A 79 -7.03 5.50 -0.78
C HIS A 79 -6.39 5.26 0.59
N SER A 80 -6.45 6.25 1.50
CA SER A 80 -5.97 6.09 2.87
C SER A 80 -7.00 6.56 3.88
N VAL A 81 -7.08 5.85 5.01
CA VAL A 81 -7.98 6.23 6.12
C VAL A 81 -7.42 7.44 6.85
N LEU A 82 -6.13 7.41 7.16
CA LEU A 82 -5.39 8.48 7.82
C LEU A 82 -4.17 8.86 7.00
N THR A 83 -3.73 10.09 7.22
CA THR A 83 -2.44 10.55 6.74
C THR A 83 -1.54 10.91 7.91
N MET A 84 -0.23 10.86 7.71
CA MET A 84 0.74 11.23 8.75
C MET A 84 0.52 12.66 9.24
N GLU A 85 0.15 13.58 8.35
CA GLU A 85 -0.19 14.95 8.71
C GLU A 85 -1.35 15.00 9.70
N LYS A 86 -2.46 14.31 9.41
CA LYS A 86 -3.63 14.24 10.31
C LYS A 86 -3.30 13.61 11.67
N ILE A 87 -2.44 12.59 11.69
CA ILE A 87 -2.00 11.98 12.95
C ILE A 87 -1.20 12.97 13.78
N LEU A 88 -0.21 13.64 13.18
CA LEU A 88 0.65 14.58 13.90
C LEU A 88 -0.15 15.79 14.41
N ASP A 89 -1.10 16.30 13.62
CA ASP A 89 -2.03 17.36 14.04
C ASP A 89 -2.86 16.94 15.25
N GLY A 90 -3.43 15.72 15.21
CA GLY A 90 -4.18 15.17 16.33
C GLY A 90 -3.34 15.00 17.60
N MET A 91 -2.05 14.67 17.47
CA MET A 91 -1.13 14.55 18.60
C MET A 91 -0.74 15.92 19.18
N ILE A 92 -0.56 16.95 18.35
CA ILE A 92 -0.33 18.32 18.82
C ILE A 92 -1.55 18.84 19.57
N ALA A 93 -2.75 18.65 19.03
CA ALA A 93 -4.00 19.07 19.67
C ALA A 93 -4.21 18.42 21.06
N LYS A 94 -3.64 17.23 21.27
CA LYS A 94 -3.64 16.50 22.55
C LYS A 94 -2.43 16.82 23.44
N ASN A 95 -1.59 17.80 23.06
CA ASN A 95 -0.33 18.14 23.74
C ASN A 95 0.63 16.96 23.91
N GLN A 96 0.58 15.96 23.01
CA GLN A 96 1.43 14.76 23.07
C GLN A 96 2.78 14.98 22.37
N ILE A 97 2.84 15.92 21.42
CA ILE A 97 4.07 16.35 20.74
C ILE A 97 4.04 17.87 20.51
N THR A 98 5.20 18.45 20.21
CA THR A 98 5.34 19.87 19.83
C THR A 98 5.34 20.04 18.31
N GLU A 99 5.05 21.26 17.84
CA GLU A 99 5.21 21.66 16.44
C GLU A 99 6.63 21.44 15.91
N GLU A 100 7.63 21.67 16.76
CA GLU A 100 9.03 21.40 16.42
C GLU A 100 9.27 19.91 16.13
N ARG A 101 8.66 19.03 16.92
CA ARG A 101 8.76 17.58 16.72
C ARG A 101 8.04 17.14 15.45
N LYS A 102 6.90 17.74 15.10
CA LYS A 102 6.22 17.52 13.81
C LYS A 102 7.15 17.87 12.63
N LYS A 103 7.78 19.04 12.63
CA LYS A 103 8.69 19.48 11.56
C LYS A 103 9.85 18.50 11.34
N LYS A 104 10.45 18.00 12.42
CA LYS A 104 11.51 16.97 12.36
C LYS A 104 11.00 15.67 11.73
N SER A 105 9.79 15.24 12.09
CA SER A 105 9.17 14.02 11.56
C SER A 105 8.70 14.12 10.11
N SER A 106 8.37 15.32 9.61
CA SER A 106 7.98 15.53 8.20
C SER A 106 9.15 15.61 7.22
N SER A 107 10.39 15.63 7.73
CA SER A 107 11.62 15.72 6.92
C SER A 107 12.26 14.35 6.64
N ILE A 108 11.61 13.25 7.06
CA ILE A 108 12.06 11.85 6.91
C ILE A 108 11.06 11.13 6.02
#